data_AF-A0AAE1H437-F1
#
_entry.id   AF-A0AAE1H437-F1
#
_cell.length_a   1.000
_cell.length_b   1.000
_cell.length_c   1.000
_cell.angle_alpha   90.00
_cell.angle_beta   90.00
_cell.angle_gamma   90.00
#
_symmetry.space_group_name_H-M   'P 1'
#
loop_
_entity.id
_entity.type
_entity.pdbx_description
1 polymer ?
#
loop_
_entity_poly.entity_id
_entity_poly.type
_entity_poly.pdbx_seq_one_letter_code
_entity_poly.pdbx_strand_id
1 'polypeptide(L)'
;MVANALQANVLLSPNLDQYGSLHNELHDVTGMAHDPSGDNNEMIAPMAMLASGVRDTLFYRLHLHMDDLYEEYKVAYLQPYQTTDLQWQDVSINSLSVRSDVTKTLNELHTYWQETDLDLSLGLAFTPTGRAYGRFRHLQHEPFSYDIQVVNKGLQEVRAYVRIFLITVTDENGQPLDLDYQQHFAIEMDRFDATLEPGLNNIQRESTATPLTVDQDAIYSTQATFWDARRVNQCRCGWPQTLLVPRGNEAGITYKLFAMVTDYLQDKTPAYGWVFCGVPGSDYYPDKRAMGFPFDRAFRPDVKTLDDFLTDNMKVQDIVVKFNDSRVDPSSALLPGEVSTSWMP
;
A
#
# COMPACT_ATOMS: atom_id res chain seq x y z
N MET A 1 1.56 21.47 0.57
CA MET A 1 1.01 22.72 0.01
C MET A 1 0.32 22.46 -1.33
N VAL A 2 0.99 21.88 -2.33
CA VAL A 2 0.38 21.55 -3.64
C VAL A 2 -0.89 20.70 -3.50
N ALA A 3 -0.83 19.61 -2.72
CA ALA A 3 -2.01 18.78 -2.46
C ALA A 3 -3.18 19.56 -1.83
N ASN A 4 -2.92 20.48 -0.89
CA ASN A 4 -3.97 21.31 -0.29
C ASN A 4 -4.59 22.30 -1.29
N ALA A 5 -3.83 22.74 -2.30
CA ALA A 5 -4.34 23.59 -3.37
C ALA A 5 -5.20 22.79 -4.35
N LEU A 6 -4.72 21.62 -4.79
CA LEU A 6 -5.43 20.80 -5.79
C LEU A 6 -6.68 20.10 -5.25
N GLN A 7 -6.63 19.60 -4.01
CA GLN A 7 -7.79 19.03 -3.32
C GLN A 7 -8.71 20.10 -2.71
N ALA A 8 -8.24 21.34 -2.57
CA ALA A 8 -8.89 22.41 -1.81
C ALA A 8 -9.22 22.05 -0.36
N ASN A 9 -8.16 21.91 0.45
CA ASN A 9 -8.36 21.94 1.90
C ASN A 9 -8.70 23.38 2.33
N VAL A 10 -9.93 23.62 2.77
CA VAL A 10 -10.41 24.99 3.09
C VAL A 10 -9.61 25.70 4.18
N LEU A 11 -8.90 24.97 5.04
CA LEU A 11 -8.07 25.54 6.11
C LEU A 11 -6.59 25.68 5.72
N LEU A 12 -6.11 24.87 4.76
CA LEU A 12 -4.69 24.71 4.49
C LEU A 12 -4.29 25.03 3.04
N SER A 13 -5.25 25.31 2.17
CA SER A 13 -4.97 25.80 0.81
C SER A 13 -4.33 27.18 0.90
N PRO A 14 -3.23 27.44 0.18
CA PRO A 14 -2.55 28.73 0.23
C PRO A 14 -3.38 29.87 -0.36
N ASN A 15 -4.27 29.58 -1.32
CA ASN A 15 -5.16 30.57 -1.94
C ASN A 15 -6.33 29.87 -2.66
N LEU A 16 -7.45 29.68 -1.97
CA LEU A 16 -8.64 29.03 -2.54
C LEU A 16 -9.22 29.78 -3.74
N ASP A 17 -9.26 31.12 -3.67
CA ASP A 17 -9.85 31.95 -4.73
C ASP A 17 -9.08 31.81 -6.06
N GLN A 18 -7.77 31.56 -5.98
CA GLN A 18 -6.92 31.40 -7.15
C GLN A 18 -6.89 29.96 -7.66
N TYR A 19 -6.77 28.97 -6.77
CA TYR A 19 -6.54 27.57 -7.17
C TYR A 19 -7.82 26.75 -7.27
N GLY A 20 -8.94 27.23 -6.72
CA GLY A 20 -10.23 26.53 -6.76
C GLY A 20 -10.17 25.18 -6.05
N SER A 21 -10.98 24.22 -6.52
CA SER A 21 -11.10 22.86 -5.97
C SER A 21 -11.05 21.77 -7.04
N LEU A 22 -10.04 21.84 -7.91
CA LEU A 22 -9.93 21.00 -9.11
C LEU A 22 -10.28 19.51 -8.90
N HIS A 23 -9.67 18.85 -7.93
CA HIS A 23 -9.95 17.43 -7.66
C HIS A 23 -11.44 17.18 -7.34
N ASN A 24 -12.02 17.93 -6.39
CA ASN A 24 -13.41 17.71 -6.00
C ASN A 24 -14.39 18.15 -7.10
N GLU A 25 -14.09 19.23 -7.82
CA GLU A 25 -14.92 19.68 -8.95
C GLU A 25 -14.93 18.65 -10.08
N LEU A 26 -13.82 17.96 -10.34
CA LEU A 26 -13.80 16.86 -11.30
C LEU A 26 -14.68 15.69 -10.85
N HIS A 27 -14.69 15.35 -9.56
CA HIS A 27 -15.62 14.36 -9.01
C HIS A 27 -17.09 14.79 -9.18
N ASP A 28 -17.40 16.05 -8.91
CA ASP A 28 -18.76 16.60 -9.02
C ASP A 28 -19.25 16.61 -10.47
N VAL A 29 -18.45 17.18 -11.39
CA VAL A 29 -18.79 17.27 -12.81
C VAL A 29 -18.97 15.90 -13.43
N THR A 30 -18.08 14.95 -13.12
CA THR A 30 -18.19 13.59 -13.69
C THR A 30 -19.32 12.79 -13.04
N GLY A 31 -19.56 12.98 -11.74
CA GLY A 31 -20.65 12.32 -11.02
C GLY A 31 -22.04 12.81 -11.44
N MET A 32 -22.16 14.06 -11.89
CA MET A 32 -23.42 14.67 -12.35
C MET A 32 -23.55 14.75 -13.88
N ALA A 33 -22.61 14.19 -14.65
CA ALA A 33 -22.58 14.33 -16.11
C ALA A 33 -23.86 13.82 -16.81
N HIS A 34 -24.61 12.92 -16.17
CA HIS A 34 -25.87 12.37 -16.70
C HIS A 34 -27.09 13.28 -16.47
N ASP A 35 -27.03 14.19 -15.50
CA ASP A 35 -28.09 15.17 -15.19
C ASP A 35 -27.50 16.49 -14.66
N PRO A 36 -26.71 17.22 -15.47
CA PRO A 36 -25.91 18.36 -14.99
C PRO A 36 -26.76 19.58 -14.59
N SER A 37 -27.99 19.70 -15.10
CA SER A 37 -28.94 20.75 -14.71
C SER A 37 -29.90 20.33 -13.59
N GLY A 38 -29.92 19.05 -13.23
CA GLY A 38 -30.87 18.49 -12.26
C GLY A 38 -32.32 18.47 -12.75
N ASP A 39 -32.57 18.68 -14.05
CA ASP A 39 -33.94 18.74 -14.60
C ASP A 39 -34.65 17.38 -14.51
N ASN A 40 -33.90 16.28 -14.45
CA ASN A 40 -34.43 14.92 -14.38
C ASN A 40 -34.55 14.41 -12.93
N ASN A 41 -34.03 15.15 -11.95
CA ASN A 41 -33.97 14.75 -10.53
C ASN A 41 -33.24 13.40 -10.32
N GLU A 42 -32.19 13.14 -11.09
CA GLU A 42 -31.39 11.92 -10.94
C GLU A 42 -30.39 12.03 -9.77
N MET A 43 -30.00 10.90 -9.18
CA MET A 43 -29.01 10.86 -8.10
C MET A 43 -27.59 10.92 -8.64
N ILE A 44 -26.65 11.46 -7.84
CA ILE A 44 -25.22 11.46 -8.19
C ILE A 44 -24.70 10.05 -8.49
N ALA A 45 -23.85 9.93 -9.52
CA ALA A 45 -23.22 8.68 -9.88
C ALA A 45 -22.16 8.26 -8.83
N PRO A 46 -21.74 6.98 -8.80
CA PRO A 46 -20.73 6.49 -7.86
C PRO A 46 -19.46 7.32 -7.79
N MET A 47 -19.05 7.95 -8.91
CA MET A 47 -17.90 8.85 -9.01
C MET A 47 -17.91 10.00 -8.02
N ALA A 48 -19.08 10.56 -7.66
CA ALA A 48 -19.15 11.69 -6.73
C ALA A 48 -19.19 11.26 -5.25
N MET A 49 -19.14 9.96 -4.94
CA MET A 49 -19.25 9.45 -3.57
C MET A 49 -17.96 8.73 -3.14
N LEU A 50 -17.36 9.17 -2.03
CA LEU A 50 -16.11 8.61 -1.49
C LEU A 50 -16.15 7.08 -1.32
N ALA A 51 -17.27 6.54 -0.85
CA ALA A 51 -17.42 5.09 -0.58
C ALA A 51 -17.54 4.22 -1.85
N SER A 52 -17.83 4.82 -3.00
CA SER A 52 -18.10 4.08 -4.24
C SER A 52 -17.30 4.56 -5.45
N GLY A 53 -16.60 5.70 -5.36
CA GLY A 53 -15.86 6.29 -6.48
C GLY A 53 -14.86 5.33 -7.10
N VAL A 54 -14.09 4.61 -6.26
CA VAL A 54 -13.11 3.60 -6.69
C VAL A 54 -13.71 2.45 -7.51
N ARG A 55 -15.04 2.29 -7.58
CA ARG A 55 -15.71 1.27 -8.39
C ARG A 55 -15.87 1.67 -9.85
N ASP A 56 -15.78 2.96 -10.16
CA ASP A 56 -15.87 3.47 -11.51
C ASP A 56 -14.47 3.59 -12.12
N THR A 57 -14.27 3.05 -13.31
CA THR A 57 -12.99 3.11 -14.02
C THR A 57 -12.48 4.55 -14.27
N LEU A 58 -13.39 5.53 -14.33
CA LEU A 58 -13.02 6.94 -14.49
C LEU A 58 -12.26 7.48 -13.28
N PHE A 59 -12.46 6.89 -12.08
CA PHE A 59 -11.74 7.26 -10.86
C PHE A 59 -10.23 7.23 -11.08
N TYR A 60 -9.73 6.15 -11.68
CA TYR A 60 -8.30 5.94 -11.90
C TYR A 60 -7.74 6.90 -12.95
N ARG A 61 -8.53 7.25 -13.98
CA ARG A 61 -8.10 8.23 -14.99
C ARG A 61 -8.04 9.65 -14.43
N LEU A 62 -9.03 10.03 -13.62
CA LEU A 62 -9.06 11.30 -12.92
C LEU A 62 -7.87 11.40 -11.95
N HIS A 63 -7.64 10.37 -11.15
CA HIS A 63 -6.54 10.37 -10.19
C HIS A 63 -5.17 10.30 -10.86
N LEU A 64 -5.04 9.63 -12.01
CA LEU A 64 -3.81 9.70 -12.81
C LEU A 64 -3.55 11.14 -13.28
N HIS A 65 -4.57 11.86 -13.74
CA HIS A 65 -4.41 13.27 -14.09
C HIS A 65 -3.98 14.14 -12.89
N MET A 66 -4.51 13.88 -11.70
CA MET A 66 -4.06 14.57 -10.49
C MET A 66 -2.62 14.20 -10.10
N ASP A 67 -2.25 12.93 -10.28
CA ASP A 67 -0.90 12.43 -10.02
C ASP A 67 0.13 13.04 -10.98
N ASP A 68 -0.21 13.17 -12.26
CA ASP A 68 0.62 13.85 -13.26
C ASP A 68 0.94 15.29 -12.82
N LEU A 69 -0.02 16.03 -12.25
CA LEU A 69 0.21 17.38 -11.74
C LEU A 69 1.16 17.41 -10.52
N TYR A 70 1.07 16.40 -9.65
CA TYR A 70 2.03 16.25 -8.56
C TYR A 70 3.42 15.92 -9.08
N GLU A 71 3.51 15.05 -10.08
CA GLU A 71 4.78 14.66 -10.66
C GLU A 71 5.44 15.81 -11.42
N GLU A 72 4.68 16.60 -12.19
CA GLU A 72 5.17 17.82 -12.83
C GLU A 72 5.83 18.75 -11.80
N TYR A 73 5.20 18.94 -10.63
CA TYR A 73 5.80 19.70 -9.53
C TYR A 73 7.08 19.04 -9.02
N LYS A 74 7.08 17.73 -8.79
CA LYS A 74 8.26 17.04 -8.27
C LYS A 74 9.45 17.12 -9.23
N VAL A 75 9.23 16.86 -10.52
CA VAL A 75 10.25 16.97 -11.57
C VAL A 75 10.76 18.40 -11.71
N ALA A 76 9.87 19.40 -11.68
CA ALA A 76 10.25 20.78 -11.87
C ALA A 76 11.03 21.37 -10.69
N TYR A 77 10.73 20.95 -9.46
CA TYR A 77 11.20 21.64 -8.25
C TYR A 77 12.02 20.80 -7.28
N LEU A 78 12.02 19.47 -7.38
CA LEU A 78 12.82 18.61 -6.51
C LEU A 78 14.05 18.10 -7.26
N GLN A 79 15.21 18.23 -6.62
CA GLN A 79 16.42 17.62 -7.13
C GLN A 79 16.39 16.10 -6.89
N PRO A 80 16.86 15.28 -7.85
CA PRO A 80 17.11 13.87 -7.64
C PRO A 80 17.94 13.62 -6.38
N TYR A 81 17.62 12.54 -5.67
CA TYR A 81 18.43 12.12 -4.53
C TYR A 81 19.86 11.82 -4.96
N GLN A 82 20.81 12.44 -4.27
CA GLN A 82 22.22 12.16 -4.43
C GLN A 82 22.55 10.83 -3.74
N THR A 83 23.65 10.19 -4.13
CA THR A 83 24.10 8.94 -3.49
C THR A 83 24.25 9.13 -1.97
N THR A 84 24.67 10.31 -1.51
CA THR A 84 24.77 10.65 -0.08
C THR A 84 23.43 10.70 0.65
N ASP A 85 22.33 10.94 -0.05
CA ASP A 85 20.98 10.97 0.55
C ASP A 85 20.42 9.55 0.73
N LEU A 86 20.95 8.59 -0.04
CA LEU A 86 20.48 7.22 -0.18
C LEU A 86 21.35 6.20 0.57
N GLN A 87 22.67 6.40 0.52
CA GLN A 87 23.64 5.44 1.04
C GLN A 87 23.69 5.44 2.56
N TRP A 88 23.87 4.26 3.14
CA TRP A 88 24.31 4.11 4.53
C TRP A 88 25.60 3.29 4.55
N GLN A 89 26.74 3.97 4.67
CA GLN A 89 28.07 3.41 4.40
C GLN A 89 28.39 2.10 5.15
N ASP A 90 27.95 2.02 6.41
CA ASP A 90 28.25 0.90 7.31
C ASP A 90 27.20 -0.20 7.26
N VAL A 91 26.17 -0.08 6.42
CA VAL A 91 25.10 -1.08 6.31
C VAL A 91 24.98 -1.55 4.88
N SER A 92 24.92 -2.87 4.68
CA SER A 92 24.71 -3.45 3.35
C SER A 92 23.73 -4.61 3.36
N ILE A 93 22.97 -4.80 2.28
CA ILE A 93 22.09 -5.96 2.13
C ILE A 93 22.81 -7.06 1.32
N ASN A 94 23.06 -8.20 1.96
CA ASN A 94 23.67 -9.36 1.31
C ASN A 94 22.67 -10.11 0.44
N SER A 95 21.48 -10.40 0.97
CA SER A 95 20.42 -11.13 0.26
C SER A 95 19.03 -10.65 0.65
N LEU A 96 18.11 -10.82 -0.29
CA LEU A 96 16.70 -10.48 -0.19
C LEU A 96 15.91 -11.60 -0.85
N SER A 97 14.90 -12.13 -0.18
CA SER A 97 13.99 -13.12 -0.75
C SER A 97 12.63 -13.08 -0.07
N VAL A 98 11.62 -13.63 -0.73
CA VAL A 98 10.35 -13.97 -0.10
C VAL A 98 10.19 -15.47 -0.05
N ARG A 99 9.50 -15.97 0.97
CA ARG A 99 9.18 -17.39 1.12
C ARG A 99 7.70 -17.56 1.43
N SER A 100 6.98 -18.33 0.60
CA SER A 100 5.60 -18.73 0.94
C SER A 100 5.62 -19.55 2.23
N ASP A 101 4.72 -19.25 3.16
CA ASP A 101 4.61 -20.02 4.40
C ASP A 101 3.88 -21.34 4.19
N VAL A 102 3.16 -21.50 3.09
CA VAL A 102 2.43 -22.72 2.73
C VAL A 102 3.31 -23.68 1.95
N THR A 103 3.82 -23.26 0.80
CA THR A 103 4.56 -24.12 -0.14
C THR A 103 6.07 -24.14 0.14
N LYS A 104 6.56 -23.19 0.96
CA LYS A 104 7.99 -22.95 1.21
C LYS A 104 8.81 -22.63 -0.04
N THR A 105 8.15 -22.29 -1.15
CA THR A 105 8.82 -21.82 -2.37
C THR A 105 9.45 -20.45 -2.11
N LEU A 106 10.64 -20.25 -2.67
CA LEU A 106 11.35 -18.97 -2.62
C LEU A 106 10.99 -18.14 -3.84
N ASN A 107 10.84 -16.83 -3.64
CA ASN A 107 10.61 -15.82 -4.68
C ASN A 107 9.36 -16.07 -5.52
N GLU A 108 8.37 -16.75 -4.95
CA GLU A 108 7.07 -16.99 -5.56
C GLU A 108 5.97 -16.63 -4.56
N LEU A 109 5.02 -15.80 -4.98
CA LEU A 109 3.82 -15.44 -4.23
C LEU A 109 2.61 -15.98 -4.96
N HIS A 110 1.64 -16.47 -4.20
CA HIS A 110 0.43 -17.08 -4.74
C HIS A 110 -0.79 -16.30 -4.31
N THR A 111 -1.66 -16.01 -5.28
CA THR A 111 -2.95 -15.36 -5.07
C THR A 111 -4.08 -16.26 -5.55
N TYR A 112 -5.27 -16.07 -5.00
CA TYR A 112 -6.44 -16.91 -5.27
C TYR A 112 -7.75 -16.19 -4.95
N TRP A 113 -8.88 -16.82 -5.27
CA TRP A 113 -10.18 -16.34 -4.83
C TRP A 113 -10.55 -16.89 -3.45
N GLN A 114 -10.96 -16.01 -2.55
CA GLN A 114 -11.61 -16.38 -1.30
C GLN A 114 -13.06 -15.89 -1.30
N GLU A 115 -13.96 -16.68 -0.72
CA GLU A 115 -15.31 -16.23 -0.40
C GLU A 115 -15.47 -15.99 1.10
N THR A 116 -16.15 -14.89 1.46
CA THR A 116 -16.42 -14.50 2.84
C THR A 116 -17.90 -14.16 3.01
N ASP A 117 -18.46 -14.53 4.15
CA ASP A 117 -19.80 -14.17 4.57
C ASP A 117 -19.75 -12.89 5.42
N LEU A 118 -20.40 -11.83 4.96
CA LEU A 118 -20.55 -10.56 5.69
C LEU A 118 -21.92 -10.51 6.37
N ASP A 119 -21.95 -10.22 7.67
CA ASP A 119 -23.20 -9.94 8.39
C ASP A 119 -23.71 -8.53 8.02
N LEU A 120 -24.84 -8.49 7.31
CA LEU A 120 -25.49 -7.27 6.83
C LEU A 120 -26.62 -6.79 7.74
N SER A 121 -26.85 -7.48 8.86
CA SER A 121 -28.07 -7.31 9.67
C SER A 121 -28.22 -5.90 10.25
N LEU A 122 -27.12 -5.19 10.52
CA LEU A 122 -27.15 -3.83 11.03
C LEU A 122 -27.46 -2.77 9.97
N GLY A 123 -27.26 -3.09 8.67
CA GLY A 123 -27.44 -2.15 7.58
C GLY A 123 -28.80 -2.22 6.89
N LEU A 124 -29.62 -3.23 7.23
CA LEU A 124 -30.90 -3.49 6.57
C LEU A 124 -32.06 -2.95 7.40
N ALA A 125 -32.71 -1.90 6.88
CA ALA A 125 -33.93 -1.36 7.48
C ALA A 125 -35.17 -2.16 7.02
N PHE A 126 -36.18 -2.26 7.89
CA PHE A 126 -37.48 -2.89 7.61
C PHE A 126 -37.45 -4.39 7.24
N THR A 127 -36.39 -5.11 7.62
CA THR A 127 -36.31 -6.56 7.46
C THR A 127 -36.79 -7.31 8.71
N PRO A 128 -37.21 -8.58 8.59
CA PRO A 128 -37.48 -9.43 9.75
C PRO A 128 -36.28 -9.47 10.70
N THR A 129 -36.53 -9.61 12.00
CA THR A 129 -35.47 -9.80 13.00
C THR A 129 -34.72 -11.10 12.71
N GLY A 130 -33.40 -11.03 12.65
CA GLY A 130 -32.55 -12.19 12.39
C GLY A 130 -31.21 -11.78 11.80
N ARG A 131 -30.31 -12.75 11.60
CA ARG A 131 -29.05 -12.50 10.89
C ARG A 131 -29.26 -12.62 9.38
N ALA A 132 -28.79 -11.64 8.62
CA ALA A 132 -28.74 -11.64 7.17
C ALA A 132 -27.29 -11.62 6.71
N TYR A 133 -26.87 -12.64 5.97
CA TYR A 133 -25.50 -12.76 5.48
C TYR A 133 -25.45 -12.55 3.97
N GLY A 134 -24.46 -11.79 3.50
CA GLY A 134 -24.09 -11.68 2.10
C GLY A 134 -22.77 -12.37 1.85
N ARG A 135 -22.74 -13.36 0.95
CA ARG A 135 -21.48 -13.98 0.50
C ARG A 135 -20.90 -13.18 -0.66
N PHE A 136 -19.63 -12.81 -0.56
CA PHE A 136 -18.91 -12.15 -1.64
C PHE A 136 -17.55 -12.80 -1.86
N ARG A 137 -17.05 -12.66 -3.08
CA ARG A 137 -15.73 -13.14 -3.49
C ARG A 137 -14.76 -11.97 -3.55
N HIS A 138 -13.54 -12.19 -3.08
CA HIS A 138 -12.46 -11.22 -3.17
C HIS A 138 -11.12 -11.91 -3.44
N LEU A 139 -10.15 -11.12 -3.90
CA LEU A 139 -8.77 -11.56 -4.03
C LEU A 139 -8.22 -11.90 -2.64
N GLN A 140 -7.32 -12.89 -2.59
CA GLN A 140 -6.54 -13.25 -1.43
C GLN A 140 -5.13 -13.69 -1.85
N HIS A 141 -4.18 -13.69 -0.92
CA HIS A 141 -2.85 -14.27 -1.11
C HIS A 141 -2.49 -15.28 -0.02
N GLU A 142 -1.55 -16.18 -0.31
CA GLU A 142 -0.94 -17.04 0.73
C GLU A 142 -0.10 -16.18 1.69
N PRO A 143 -0.05 -16.50 3.00
CA PRO A 143 0.92 -15.89 3.89
C PRO A 143 2.35 -16.15 3.41
N PHE A 144 3.22 -15.16 3.59
CA PHE A 144 4.63 -15.28 3.24
C PHE A 144 5.49 -14.47 4.20
N SER A 145 6.79 -14.73 4.17
CA SER A 145 7.78 -13.96 4.93
C SER A 145 8.87 -13.39 4.02
N TYR A 146 9.33 -12.18 4.33
CA TYR A 146 10.58 -11.65 3.78
C TYR A 146 11.75 -12.20 4.60
N ASP A 147 12.74 -12.76 3.92
CA ASP A 147 14.03 -13.13 4.50
C ASP A 147 15.11 -12.18 3.96
N ILE A 148 15.70 -11.36 4.83
CA ILE A 148 16.66 -10.30 4.48
C ILE A 148 17.93 -10.49 5.30
N GLN A 149 19.07 -10.59 4.62
CA GLN A 149 20.38 -10.61 5.27
C GLN A 149 21.03 -9.25 5.20
N VAL A 150 21.24 -8.62 6.35
CA VAL A 150 21.83 -7.29 6.46
C VAL A 150 23.16 -7.38 7.21
N VAL A 151 24.19 -6.75 6.70
CA VAL A 151 25.49 -6.64 7.36
C VAL A 151 25.66 -5.24 7.92
N ASN A 152 25.84 -5.15 9.23
CA ASN A 152 26.34 -3.96 9.90
C ASN A 152 27.87 -4.08 9.99
N LYS A 153 28.59 -3.28 9.20
CA LYS A 153 30.06 -3.22 9.14
C LYS A 153 30.64 -2.41 10.31
N GLY A 154 29.80 -1.72 11.08
CA GLY A 154 30.18 -0.95 12.26
C GLY A 154 30.54 -1.82 13.47
N LEU A 155 30.97 -1.16 14.54
CA LEU A 155 31.36 -1.81 15.81
C LEU A 155 30.28 -1.76 16.89
N GLN A 156 29.14 -1.11 16.60
CA GLN A 156 28.05 -0.90 17.55
C GLN A 156 26.72 -1.37 16.95
N GLU A 157 25.80 -1.77 17.83
CA GLU A 157 24.41 -1.98 17.48
C GLU A 157 23.80 -0.67 16.95
N VAL A 158 23.05 -0.78 15.84
CA VAL A 158 22.30 0.34 15.27
C VAL A 158 20.84 -0.07 15.04
N ARG A 159 19.93 0.89 15.13
CA ARG A 159 18.53 0.69 14.72
C ARG A 159 18.36 1.19 13.28
N ALA A 160 17.63 0.44 12.48
CA ALA A 160 17.41 0.71 11.07
C ALA A 160 15.92 0.73 10.76
N TYR A 161 15.52 1.46 9.72
CA TYR A 161 14.27 1.19 8.99
C TYR A 161 14.55 0.31 7.78
N VAL A 162 13.69 -0.69 7.58
CA VAL A 162 13.64 -1.51 6.38
C VAL A 162 12.41 -1.07 5.58
N ARG A 163 12.62 -0.72 4.32
CA ARG A 163 11.60 -0.26 3.37
C ARG A 163 11.52 -1.27 2.25
N ILE A 164 10.34 -1.81 1.97
CA ILE A 164 10.13 -2.84 0.96
C ILE A 164 9.13 -2.35 -0.07
N PHE A 165 9.50 -2.45 -1.35
CA PHE A 165 8.64 -2.11 -2.48
C PHE A 165 8.53 -3.29 -3.44
N LEU A 166 7.42 -3.38 -4.16
CA LEU A 166 7.23 -4.25 -5.30
C LEU A 166 7.12 -3.40 -6.55
N ILE A 167 7.93 -3.71 -7.57
CA ILE A 167 8.08 -2.87 -8.76
C ILE A 167 7.70 -3.69 -9.98
N THR A 168 6.77 -3.16 -10.77
CA THR A 168 6.41 -3.73 -12.07
C THR A 168 7.50 -3.39 -13.08
N VAL A 169 7.99 -4.37 -13.82
CA VAL A 169 9.11 -4.20 -14.77
C VAL A 169 8.75 -4.45 -16.23
N THR A 170 7.55 -4.97 -16.50
CA THR A 170 7.06 -5.21 -17.86
C THR A 170 5.66 -4.65 -18.06
N ASP A 171 5.37 -4.23 -19.29
CA ASP A 171 4.03 -3.83 -19.71
C ASP A 171 3.09 -5.05 -19.93
N GLU A 172 1.86 -4.79 -20.37
CA GLU A 172 0.86 -5.83 -20.65
C GLU A 172 1.24 -6.78 -21.81
N ASN A 173 2.19 -6.38 -22.65
CA ASN A 173 2.72 -7.17 -23.77
C ASN A 173 4.01 -7.93 -23.38
N GLY A 174 4.45 -7.82 -22.12
CA GLY A 174 5.67 -8.41 -21.60
C GLY A 174 6.94 -7.69 -22.04
N GLN A 175 6.86 -6.48 -22.59
CA GLN A 175 8.01 -5.66 -22.93
C GLN A 175 8.55 -4.95 -21.68
N PRO A 176 9.87 -4.76 -21.55
CA PRO A 176 10.43 -4.00 -20.44
C PRO A 176 9.89 -2.57 -20.37
N LEU A 177 9.51 -2.13 -19.17
CA LEU A 177 9.12 -0.73 -18.92
C LEU A 177 10.37 0.14 -18.83
N ASP A 178 10.29 1.39 -19.30
CA ASP A 178 11.33 2.37 -19.03
C ASP A 178 11.44 2.64 -17.52
N LEU A 179 12.65 3.00 -17.08
CA LEU A 179 12.95 3.16 -15.65
C LEU A 179 12.03 4.18 -14.96
N ASP A 180 11.70 5.28 -15.64
CA ASP A 180 10.80 6.31 -15.11
C ASP A 180 9.41 5.73 -14.84
N TYR A 181 8.88 4.89 -15.74
CA TYR A 181 7.62 4.17 -15.48
C TYR A 181 7.74 3.18 -14.32
N GLN A 182 8.84 2.45 -14.22
CA GLN A 182 9.06 1.54 -13.09
C GLN A 182 9.00 2.26 -11.74
N GLN A 183 9.55 3.49 -11.67
CA GLN A 183 9.48 4.35 -10.48
C GLN A 183 8.03 4.59 -10.04
N HIS A 184 7.15 4.95 -10.99
CA HIS A 184 5.73 5.21 -10.72
C HIS A 184 4.94 3.95 -10.34
N PHE A 185 5.41 2.76 -10.74
CA PHE A 185 4.80 1.48 -10.38
C PHE A 185 5.43 0.81 -9.16
N ALA A 186 6.27 1.51 -8.40
CA ALA A 186 6.82 1.02 -7.14
C ALA A 186 5.75 1.15 -6.03
N ILE A 187 5.12 0.03 -5.68
CA ILE A 187 4.14 -0.01 -4.59
C ILE A 187 4.84 -0.38 -3.27
N GLU A 188 4.58 0.37 -2.21
CA GLU A 188 5.11 0.06 -0.88
C GLU A 188 4.45 -1.22 -0.35
N MET A 189 5.26 -2.17 0.10
CA MET A 189 4.82 -3.47 0.62
C MET A 189 4.97 -3.56 2.14
N ASP A 190 6.03 -2.96 2.69
CA ASP A 190 6.23 -2.89 4.12
C ASP A 190 7.22 -1.77 4.50
N ARG A 191 7.07 -1.24 5.71
CA ARG A 191 8.06 -0.40 6.38
C ARG A 191 8.06 -0.68 7.86
N PHE A 192 9.22 -1.08 8.38
CA PHE A 192 9.37 -1.44 9.79
C PHE A 192 10.78 -1.18 10.28
N ASP A 193 10.95 -1.06 11.60
CA ASP A 193 12.28 -0.93 12.18
C ASP A 193 12.86 -2.27 12.62
N ALA A 194 14.19 -2.36 12.62
CA ALA A 194 14.94 -3.53 13.07
C ALA A 194 16.22 -3.07 13.81
N THR A 195 16.63 -3.86 14.80
CA THR A 195 17.93 -3.69 15.47
C THR A 195 18.98 -4.54 14.75
N LEU A 196 20.12 -3.94 14.42
CA LEU A 196 21.22 -4.56 13.69
C LEU A 196 22.47 -4.62 14.57
N GLU A 197 22.83 -5.81 15.01
CA GLU A 197 24.07 -6.09 15.73
C GLU A 197 25.28 -5.98 14.77
N PRO A 198 26.50 -5.70 15.27
CA PRO A 198 27.71 -5.78 14.45
C PRO A 198 27.85 -7.13 13.74
N GLY A 199 28.11 -7.11 12.43
CA GLY A 199 28.20 -8.29 11.58
C GLY A 199 26.90 -8.63 10.85
N LEU A 200 26.68 -9.94 10.61
CA LEU A 200 25.57 -10.45 9.80
C LEU A 200 24.30 -10.61 10.65
N ASN A 201 23.21 -10.00 10.19
CA ASN A 201 21.88 -10.07 10.78
C ASN A 201 20.92 -10.76 9.80
N ASN A 202 20.14 -11.72 10.30
CA ASN A 202 19.08 -12.37 9.54
C ASN A 202 17.73 -11.84 10.01
N ILE A 203 17.08 -11.04 9.19
CA ILE A 203 15.78 -10.46 9.48
C ILE A 203 14.73 -11.32 8.78
N GLN A 204 13.74 -11.78 9.56
CA GLN A 204 12.55 -12.43 9.04
C GLN A 204 11.34 -11.57 9.38
N ARG A 205 10.52 -11.26 8.38
CA ARG A 205 9.36 -10.38 8.51
C ARG A 205 8.15 -11.01 7.84
N GLU A 206 7.14 -11.34 8.63
CA GLU A 206 5.88 -11.87 8.12
C GLU A 206 5.11 -10.80 7.33
N SER A 207 4.48 -11.19 6.22
CA SER A 207 3.68 -10.30 5.37
C SER A 207 2.52 -9.65 6.11
N THR A 208 2.03 -10.31 7.15
CA THR A 208 0.90 -9.83 7.93
C THR A 208 1.35 -8.71 8.90
N ALA A 209 2.63 -8.65 9.30
CA ALA A 209 3.10 -7.72 10.31
C ALA A 209 3.18 -6.24 9.84
N THR A 210 2.91 -5.98 8.56
CA THR A 210 3.06 -4.66 7.97
C THR A 210 2.11 -3.61 8.57
N PRO A 211 2.58 -2.36 8.82
CA PRO A 211 1.71 -1.26 9.22
C PRO A 211 1.02 -0.59 8.01
N LEU A 212 1.03 -1.23 6.84
CA LEU A 212 0.32 -0.78 5.64
C LEU A 212 -1.15 -1.22 5.65
N THR A 213 -1.41 -2.43 6.14
CA THR A 213 -2.66 -3.13 5.94
C THR A 213 -3.49 -3.24 7.20
N VAL A 214 -4.78 -3.50 7.04
CA VAL A 214 -5.69 -3.86 8.12
C VAL A 214 -6.33 -5.21 7.80
N ASP A 215 -6.53 -6.01 8.85
CA ASP A 215 -7.16 -7.31 8.74
C ASP A 215 -8.64 -7.16 8.35
N GLN A 216 -9.16 -8.10 7.57
CA GLN A 216 -10.51 -8.03 7.04
C GLN A 216 -11.59 -8.04 8.14
N ASP A 217 -11.37 -8.76 9.24
CA ASP A 217 -12.24 -8.72 10.42
C ASP A 217 -12.26 -7.35 11.09
N ALA A 218 -11.17 -6.57 11.05
CA ALA A 218 -11.15 -5.20 11.57
C ALA A 218 -12.01 -4.26 10.71
N ILE A 219 -12.08 -4.51 9.39
CA ILE A 219 -12.92 -3.74 8.46
C ILE A 219 -14.41 -4.00 8.76
N TYR A 220 -14.79 -5.27 8.92
CA TYR A 220 -16.19 -5.69 8.98
C TYR A 220 -16.75 -5.92 10.39
N SER A 221 -15.91 -5.89 11.44
CA SER A 221 -16.37 -6.11 12.81
C SER A 221 -17.34 -5.02 13.27
N THR A 222 -18.43 -5.47 13.92
CA THR A 222 -19.43 -4.62 14.58
C THR A 222 -19.10 -4.38 16.05
N GLN A 223 -18.07 -5.03 16.59
CA GLN A 223 -17.70 -4.91 18.01
C GLN A 223 -17.12 -3.53 18.31
N ALA A 224 -17.76 -2.87 19.28
CA ALA A 224 -17.25 -1.67 19.95
C ALA A 224 -16.07 -1.97 20.90
N THR A 225 -15.73 -3.25 21.13
CA THR A 225 -14.57 -3.70 21.90
C THR A 225 -13.31 -3.60 21.06
N PHE A 226 -12.93 -2.35 20.83
CA PHE A 226 -11.76 -1.84 20.11
C PHE A 226 -10.39 -2.35 20.60
N TRP A 227 -10.36 -3.06 21.74
CA TRP A 227 -9.14 -3.25 22.51
C TRP A 227 -8.47 -4.63 22.31
N ASP A 228 -9.15 -5.61 21.73
CA ASP A 228 -8.62 -6.98 21.57
C ASP A 228 -8.20 -7.37 20.14
N ALA A 229 -8.49 -6.52 19.14
CA ALA A 229 -8.06 -6.77 17.77
C ALA A 229 -6.63 -6.26 17.55
N ARG A 230 -5.71 -7.19 17.25
CA ARG A 230 -4.24 -6.99 17.27
C ARG A 230 -3.71 -5.94 16.28
N ARG A 231 -4.52 -5.46 15.34
CA ARG A 231 -4.14 -4.53 14.24
C ARG A 231 -5.21 -3.49 13.90
N VAL A 232 -5.88 -2.93 14.89
CA VAL A 232 -6.87 -1.87 14.64
C VAL A 232 -6.21 -0.51 14.77
N ASN A 233 -6.03 0.17 13.63
CA ASN A 233 -5.90 1.63 13.64
C ASN A 233 -7.19 2.22 14.22
N GLN A 234 -7.11 3.22 15.10
CA GLN A 234 -8.29 3.77 15.79
C GLN A 234 -9.39 4.25 14.82
N CYS A 235 -9.03 4.52 13.56
CA CYS A 235 -9.94 5.01 12.52
C CYS A 235 -10.35 3.94 11.48
N ARG A 236 -10.00 2.66 11.66
CA ARG A 236 -10.17 1.56 10.66
C ARG A 236 -9.56 1.84 9.27
N CYS A 237 -8.74 2.88 9.17
CA CYS A 237 -8.02 3.22 7.97
C CYS A 237 -6.84 2.25 7.80
N GLY A 238 -6.73 1.69 6.59
CA GLY A 238 -5.61 0.90 6.12
C GLY A 238 -5.95 0.21 4.81
N TRP A 239 -4.94 -0.29 4.10
CA TRP A 239 -5.16 -1.09 2.91
C TRP A 239 -5.68 -2.49 3.30
N PRO A 240 -6.65 -3.09 2.59
CA PRO A 240 -7.08 -4.44 2.95
C PRO A 240 -5.91 -5.43 2.87
N GLN A 241 -5.67 -6.22 3.93
CA GLN A 241 -4.60 -7.23 3.93
C GLN A 241 -4.68 -8.16 2.72
N THR A 242 -5.88 -8.50 2.31
CA THR A 242 -6.14 -9.40 1.18
C THR A 242 -5.71 -8.84 -0.18
N LEU A 243 -5.44 -7.54 -0.25
CA LEU A 243 -4.97 -6.81 -1.44
C LEU A 243 -3.50 -6.40 -1.34
N LEU A 244 -2.74 -6.88 -0.35
CA LEU A 244 -1.31 -6.56 -0.20
C LEU A 244 -0.51 -6.93 -1.46
N VAL A 245 -0.85 -8.05 -2.09
CA VAL A 245 -0.16 -8.57 -3.28
C VAL A 245 -1.04 -8.33 -4.51
N PRO A 246 -0.50 -7.78 -5.61
CA PRO A 246 -1.21 -7.70 -6.89
C PRO A 246 -1.71 -9.08 -7.34
N ARG A 247 -2.79 -9.13 -8.12
CA ARG A 247 -3.38 -10.41 -8.55
C ARG A 247 -2.39 -11.32 -9.28
N GLY A 248 -1.55 -10.79 -10.16
CA GLY A 248 -0.77 -11.63 -11.08
C GLY A 248 -1.65 -12.33 -12.13
N ASN A 249 -1.13 -13.39 -12.75
CA ASN A 249 -1.86 -14.25 -13.69
C ASN A 249 -1.42 -15.72 -13.53
N GLU A 250 -2.09 -16.65 -14.21
CA GLU A 250 -1.81 -18.10 -14.09
C GLU A 250 -0.40 -18.48 -14.60
N ALA A 251 0.13 -17.75 -15.59
CA ALA A 251 1.49 -17.96 -16.10
C ALA A 251 2.58 -17.47 -15.12
N GLY A 252 2.21 -16.55 -14.23
CA GLY A 252 3.11 -15.80 -13.37
C GLY A 252 3.53 -14.48 -14.00
N ILE A 253 3.48 -13.41 -13.21
CA ILE A 253 4.03 -12.10 -13.57
C ILE A 253 5.30 -11.87 -12.76
N THR A 254 6.38 -11.48 -13.42
CA THR A 254 7.64 -11.13 -12.76
C THR A 254 7.61 -9.70 -12.26
N TYR A 255 8.02 -9.51 -11.01
CA TYR A 255 8.22 -8.23 -10.38
C TYR A 255 9.63 -8.14 -9.81
N LYS A 256 10.12 -6.93 -9.59
CA LYS A 256 11.30 -6.68 -8.76
C LYS A 256 10.84 -6.38 -7.34
N LEU A 257 11.19 -7.25 -6.40
CA LEU A 257 11.13 -6.94 -4.98
C LEU A 257 12.35 -6.09 -4.64
N PHE A 258 12.13 -4.89 -4.12
CA PHE A 258 13.18 -3.97 -3.70
C PHE A 258 13.17 -3.83 -2.18
N ALA A 259 14.34 -3.85 -1.55
CA ALA A 259 14.52 -3.50 -0.15
C ALA A 259 15.59 -2.43 0.00
N MET A 260 15.35 -1.48 0.91
CA MET A 260 16.31 -0.47 1.33
C MET A 260 16.37 -0.41 2.85
N VAL A 261 17.59 -0.32 3.40
CA VAL A 261 17.83 -0.15 4.84
C VAL A 261 18.34 1.26 5.11
N THR A 262 17.65 2.04 5.95
CA THR A 262 18.02 3.42 6.31
C THR A 262 18.22 3.60 7.80
N ASP A 263 18.96 4.64 8.19
CA ASP A 263 19.23 4.97 9.58
C ASP A 263 17.95 5.42 10.30
N TYR A 264 17.51 4.62 11.28
CA TYR A 264 16.31 4.89 12.05
C TYR A 264 16.39 6.25 12.77
N LEU A 265 17.56 6.67 13.25
CA LEU A 265 17.69 7.93 13.98
C LEU A 265 17.49 9.15 13.07
N GLN A 266 17.86 9.03 11.80
CA GLN A 266 17.66 10.08 10.81
C GLN A 266 16.19 10.17 10.37
N ASP A 267 15.51 9.03 10.31
CA ASP A 267 14.18 8.92 9.71
C ASP A 267 13.03 8.94 10.73
N LYS A 268 13.26 8.55 11.98
CA LYS A 268 12.19 8.49 13.00
C LYS A 268 11.55 9.86 13.26
N THR A 269 10.25 9.84 13.51
CA THR A 269 9.52 10.94 14.13
C THR A 269 9.13 10.55 15.56
N PRO A 270 8.55 11.47 16.36
CA PRO A 270 8.03 11.14 17.68
C PRO A 270 6.81 10.20 17.66
N ALA A 271 6.26 9.87 16.49
CA ALA A 271 5.02 9.13 16.33
C ALA A 271 5.26 7.78 15.64
N TYR A 272 4.51 6.76 16.07
CA TYR A 272 4.48 5.44 15.44
C TYR A 272 3.08 5.20 14.89
N GLY A 273 2.97 4.70 13.66
CA GLY A 273 1.67 4.37 13.08
C GLY A 273 1.75 3.83 11.67
N TRP A 274 0.71 4.12 10.91
CA TRP A 274 0.37 3.39 9.69
C TRP A 274 0.86 4.09 8.43
N VAL A 275 1.24 3.32 7.41
CA VAL A 275 1.83 3.87 6.18
C VAL A 275 0.87 4.80 5.44
N PHE A 276 -0.37 4.36 5.16
CA PHE A 276 -1.34 5.20 4.45
C PHE A 276 -2.17 6.12 5.34
N CYS A 277 -2.20 5.85 6.65
CA CYS A 277 -3.14 6.52 7.56
C CYS A 277 -2.46 7.39 8.62
N GLY A 278 -1.13 7.41 8.65
CA GLY A 278 -0.36 8.14 9.64
C GLY A 278 -0.67 7.70 11.07
N VAL A 279 -0.69 8.66 11.99
CA VAL A 279 -0.92 8.43 13.41
C VAL A 279 -2.14 9.26 13.85
N PRO A 280 -3.27 8.63 14.23
CA PRO A 280 -4.45 9.37 14.67
C PRO A 280 -4.13 10.36 15.79
N GLY A 281 -4.56 11.61 15.63
CA GLY A 281 -4.35 12.68 16.62
C GLY A 281 -2.90 13.16 16.75
N SER A 282 -2.00 12.76 15.86
CA SER A 282 -0.63 13.29 15.82
C SER A 282 -0.46 14.31 14.69
N ASP A 283 0.35 15.33 14.94
CA ASP A 283 0.84 16.24 13.90
C ASP A 283 1.98 15.62 13.06
N TYR A 284 2.45 14.43 13.43
CA TYR A 284 3.58 13.77 12.78
C TYR A 284 3.14 12.51 12.04
N TYR A 285 3.61 12.40 10.79
CA TYR A 285 3.68 11.13 10.08
C TYR A 285 4.82 10.26 10.67
N PRO A 286 4.75 8.92 10.69
CA PRO A 286 5.74 8.06 11.38
C PRO A 286 7.12 7.95 10.69
N ASP A 287 7.41 8.82 9.74
CA ASP A 287 8.65 8.86 8.97
C ASP A 287 8.93 10.30 8.51
N LYS A 288 10.18 10.76 8.63
CA LYS A 288 10.60 12.09 8.15
C LYS A 288 10.85 12.13 6.65
N ARG A 289 11.13 10.98 6.02
CA ARG A 289 11.32 10.90 4.58
C ARG A 289 9.99 11.16 3.87
N ALA A 290 10.08 11.60 2.62
CA ALA A 290 8.88 11.76 1.79
C ALA A 290 8.15 10.42 1.64
N MET A 291 6.82 10.45 1.59
CA MET A 291 6.03 9.27 1.25
C MET A 291 6.44 8.78 -0.14
N GLY A 292 6.75 7.48 -0.27
CA GLY A 292 7.31 6.89 -1.49
C GLY A 292 8.84 6.91 -1.58
N PHE A 293 9.57 7.45 -0.59
CA PHE A 293 11.03 7.40 -0.58
C PHE A 293 11.55 5.95 -0.68
N PRO A 294 12.49 5.64 -1.60
CA PRO A 294 13.31 6.58 -2.37
C PRO A 294 12.83 6.85 -3.82
N PHE A 295 11.64 6.38 -4.20
CA PHE A 295 11.08 6.50 -5.55
C PHE A 295 10.18 7.72 -5.74
N ASP A 296 10.06 8.59 -4.74
CA ASP A 296 9.21 9.77 -4.85
C ASP A 296 9.81 10.85 -5.77
N ARG A 297 11.08 10.77 -6.16
CA ARG A 297 11.76 11.74 -7.02
C ARG A 297 12.40 11.07 -8.22
N ALA A 298 12.45 11.81 -9.33
CA ALA A 298 13.18 11.42 -10.53
C ALA A 298 14.61 10.96 -10.23
N PHE A 299 15.06 9.95 -10.99
CA PHE A 299 16.42 9.44 -10.90
C PHE A 299 17.47 10.45 -11.36
N ARG A 300 18.72 10.26 -10.92
CA ARG A 300 19.85 11.06 -11.41
C ARG A 300 20.10 10.75 -12.89
N PRO A 301 20.61 11.71 -13.68
CA PRO A 301 20.82 11.51 -15.12
C PRO A 301 21.72 10.33 -15.51
N ASP A 302 22.63 9.92 -14.62
CA ASP A 302 23.55 8.80 -14.79
C ASP A 302 22.91 7.42 -14.55
N VAL A 303 21.75 7.37 -13.89
CA VAL A 303 21.02 6.12 -13.63
C VAL A 303 20.21 5.75 -14.89
N LYS A 304 20.50 4.58 -15.48
CA LYS A 304 19.81 4.07 -16.69
C LYS A 304 18.98 2.83 -16.43
N THR A 305 19.31 2.11 -15.38
CA THR A 305 18.63 0.89 -14.94
C THR A 305 18.39 0.96 -13.44
N LEU A 306 17.50 0.10 -12.93
CA LEU A 306 17.31 -0.03 -11.49
C LEU A 306 18.59 -0.47 -10.77
N ASP A 307 19.45 -1.24 -11.43
CA ASP A 307 20.76 -1.66 -10.88
C ASP A 307 21.72 -0.47 -10.71
N ASP A 308 21.71 0.50 -11.63
CA ASP A 308 22.52 1.73 -11.52
C ASP A 308 22.08 2.62 -10.34
N PHE A 309 20.84 2.47 -9.88
CA PHE A 309 20.29 3.23 -8.76
C PHE A 309 20.77 2.71 -7.40
N LEU A 310 21.11 1.42 -7.31
CA LEU A 310 21.34 0.74 -6.04
C LEU A 310 22.60 1.24 -5.32
N THR A 311 22.45 1.40 -4.01
CA THR A 311 23.57 1.54 -3.07
C THR A 311 23.74 0.26 -2.26
N ASP A 312 24.84 0.11 -1.51
CA ASP A 312 25.14 -1.09 -0.69
C ASP A 312 23.99 -1.51 0.24
N ASN A 313 23.25 -0.53 0.78
CA ASN A 313 22.09 -0.71 1.66
C ASN A 313 20.77 -0.95 0.90
N MET A 314 20.83 -1.24 -0.40
CA MET A 314 19.69 -1.59 -1.24
C MET A 314 19.91 -2.95 -1.91
N LYS A 315 18.81 -3.64 -2.22
CA LYS A 315 18.83 -4.88 -3.00
C LYS A 315 17.56 -5.05 -3.79
N VAL A 316 17.67 -5.65 -4.96
CA VAL A 316 16.54 -6.14 -5.75
C VAL A 316 16.58 -7.65 -5.87
N GLN A 317 15.41 -8.26 -5.96
CA GLN A 317 15.22 -9.68 -6.20
C GLN A 317 14.05 -9.88 -7.16
N ASP A 318 14.23 -10.67 -8.21
CA ASP A 318 13.12 -11.11 -9.05
C ASP A 318 12.21 -12.04 -8.27
N ILE A 319 10.92 -11.73 -8.26
CA ILE A 319 9.87 -12.59 -7.70
C ILE A 319 8.76 -12.80 -8.72
N VAL A 320 8.06 -13.92 -8.61
CA VAL A 320 6.92 -14.25 -9.49
C VAL A 320 5.64 -14.25 -8.67
N VAL A 321 4.61 -13.56 -9.16
CA VAL A 321 3.26 -13.63 -8.58
C VAL A 321 2.37 -14.46 -9.49
N LYS A 322 1.87 -15.58 -8.99
CA LYS A 322 0.98 -16.49 -9.71
C LYS A 322 -0.43 -16.44 -9.15
N PHE A 323 -1.39 -16.26 -10.05
CA PHE A 323 -2.80 -16.38 -9.74
C PHE A 323 -3.28 -17.81 -9.93
N ASN A 324 -3.92 -18.37 -8.92
CA ASN A 324 -4.61 -19.64 -8.99
C ASN A 324 -6.13 -19.39 -9.02
N ASP A 325 -6.80 -19.71 -10.12
CA ASP A 325 -8.27 -19.58 -10.27
C ASP A 325 -9.05 -20.65 -9.48
N SER A 326 -8.52 -21.03 -8.33
CA SER A 326 -9.19 -21.84 -7.33
C SER A 326 -9.96 -20.94 -6.36
N ARG A 327 -11.02 -21.52 -5.80
CA ARG A 327 -11.88 -20.88 -4.81
C ARG A 327 -11.68 -21.56 -3.46
N VAL A 328 -11.35 -20.76 -2.46
CA VAL A 328 -11.38 -21.18 -1.06
C VAL A 328 -12.71 -20.71 -0.47
N ASP A 329 -13.52 -21.67 -0.04
CA ASP A 329 -14.77 -21.40 0.66
C ASP A 329 -14.49 -20.77 2.05
N PRO A 330 -15.44 -19.97 2.58
CA PRO A 330 -15.31 -19.47 3.94
C PRO A 330 -15.17 -20.64 4.91
N SER A 331 -14.37 -20.47 5.96
CA SER A 331 -14.29 -21.46 7.05
C SER A 331 -15.71 -21.83 7.50
N SER A 332 -16.05 -23.11 7.44
CA SER A 332 -17.39 -23.64 7.72
C SER A 332 -17.85 -23.43 9.18
N ALA A 333 -17.01 -22.86 10.03
CA ALA A 333 -17.35 -22.45 11.37
C ALA A 333 -18.11 -21.11 11.35
N LEU A 334 -19.36 -21.13 10.89
CA LEU A 334 -20.35 -20.18 11.38
C LEU A 334 -20.56 -20.51 12.86
N LEU A 335 -19.71 -19.99 13.75
CA LEU A 335 -19.90 -20.18 15.17
C LEU A 335 -21.28 -19.62 15.54
N PRO A 336 -22.09 -20.39 16.30
CA PRO A 336 -23.30 -19.82 16.89
C PRO A 336 -22.84 -18.75 17.89
N GLY A 337 -22.89 -17.49 17.47
CA GLY A 337 -22.66 -16.35 18.35
C GLY A 337 -21.64 -15.31 17.88
N GLU A 338 -20.54 -15.65 17.21
CA GLU A 338 -19.40 -14.72 17.15
C GLU A 338 -18.69 -14.65 15.78
N VAL A 339 -18.58 -13.39 15.31
CA VAL A 339 -17.62 -12.77 14.36
C VAL A 339 -17.51 -13.32 12.93
N SER A 340 -17.34 -12.38 11.99
CA SER A 340 -16.85 -12.60 10.62
C SER A 340 -15.68 -13.60 10.60
N THR A 341 -15.70 -14.51 9.62
CA THR A 341 -14.70 -15.58 9.49
C THR A 341 -13.62 -15.18 8.48
N SER A 342 -12.77 -14.18 8.81
CA SER A 342 -11.55 -13.91 8.04
C SER A 342 -10.30 -14.30 8.83
N TRP A 343 -10.16 -15.57 9.21
CA TRP A 343 -8.90 -16.06 9.79
C TRP A 343 -8.08 -16.82 8.76
N MET A 344 -6.87 -16.32 8.48
CA MET A 344 -5.73 -17.16 8.11
C MET A 344 -5.12 -17.71 9.42
N PRO A 345 -4.70 -18.99 9.47
CA PRO A 345 -4.05 -19.58 10.64
C PRO A 345 -2.69 -18.96 10.98
#